data_AF-A0A2W0EUD3-F1
#
_entry.id   AF-A0A2W0EUD3-F1
#
_cell.length_a   1.000
_cell.length_b   1.000
_cell.length_c   1.000
_cell.angle_alpha   90.00
_cell.angle_beta   90.00
_cell.angle_gamma   90.00
#
_symmetry.space_group_name_H-M   'P 1'
#
loop_
_entity.id
_entity.type
_entity.pdbx_description
1 polymer ?
#
loop_
_entity_poly.entity_id
_entity_poly.type
_entity_poly.pdbx_seq_one_letter_code
_entity_poly.pdbx_strand_id
1 'polypeptide(L)' 'MRLKCIKLAGFKSFVDPTTVNFPSNMAAVVGPNGCGKSNIIDAVRWVMGESSAKNLRGES' A
#
# COMPACT_ATOMS: atom_id res chain seq x y z
N MET A 1 8.43 9.50 14.06
CA MET A 1 7.63 9.79 12.86
C MET A 1 6.66 8.63 12.64
N ARG A 2 5.39 8.86 12.31
CA ARG A 2 4.39 7.80 12.07
C ARG A 2 3.60 8.07 10.80
N LEU A 3 3.18 7.02 10.11
CA LEU A 3 2.24 7.13 9.00
C LEU A 3 0.86 7.52 9.55
N LYS A 4 0.28 8.62 9.07
CA LYS A 4 -1.06 9.08 9.48
C LYS A 4 -2.14 8.58 8.53
N CYS A 5 -1.88 8.67 7.24
CA CYS A 5 -2.79 8.24 6.18
C CYS A 5 -1.99 7.93 4.91
N ILE A 6 -2.55 7.08 4.05
CA ILE A 6 -2.12 6.91 2.66
C ILE A 6 -3.33 7.04 1.75
N LYS A 7 -3.17 7.78 0.66
CA LYS A 7 -4.18 7.92 -0.40
C LYS A 7 -3.70 7.16 -1.63
N LEU A 8 -4.56 6.32 -2.17
CA LEU A 8 -4.27 5.40 -3.27
C LEU A 8 -5.30 5.66 -4.37
N ALA A 9 -4.84 5.81 -5.61
CA ALA A 9 -5.70 5.91 -6.79
C ALA A 9 -4.93 5.37 -8.00
N GLY A 10 -5.54 4.47 -8.77
CA GLY A 10 -4.87 3.82 -9.90
C GLY A 10 -3.64 2.96 -9.54
N PHE A 11 -3.50 2.54 -8.27
CA PHE A 11 -2.33 1.78 -7.82
C PHE A 11 -2.66 0.29 -7.65
N LYS A 12 -2.19 -0.54 -8.59
CA LYS A 12 -2.44 -2.00 -8.60
C LYS A 12 -3.94 -2.31 -8.48
N SER A 13 -4.34 -3.00 -7.41
CA SER A 13 -5.74 -3.35 -7.13
C SER A 13 -6.59 -2.16 -6.64
N PHE A 14 -5.99 -1.01 -6.32
CA PHE A 14 -6.70 0.19 -5.90
C PHE A 14 -7.00 1.08 -7.11
N VAL A 15 -8.00 0.67 -7.90
CA VAL A 15 -8.48 1.43 -9.07
C VAL A 15 -9.11 2.75 -8.62
N ASP A 16 -10.10 2.66 -7.73
CA ASP A 16 -10.81 3.81 -7.19
C ASP A 16 -10.04 4.52 -6.08
N PRO A 17 -10.20 5.85 -5.94
CA PRO A 17 -9.60 6.63 -4.86
C PRO A 17 -9.97 6.08 -3.48
N THR A 18 -8.96 5.58 -2.76
CA THR A 18 -9.11 4.98 -1.43
C THR A 18 -8.17 5.66 -0.46
N THR A 19 -8.70 6.09 0.69
CA THR A 19 -7.90 6.65 1.79
C THR A 19 -7.85 5.66 2.94
N VAL A 20 -6.66 5.22 3.32
CA VAL A 20 -6.43 4.35 4.48
C VAL A 20 -5.84 5.19 5.61
N ASN A 21 -6.56 5.26 6.73
CA ASN A 21 -6.13 5.97 7.92
C ASN A 21 -5.43 5.04 8.90
N PHE A 22 -4.35 5.50 9.52
CA PHE A 22 -3.58 4.77 10.55
C PHE A 22 -3.79 5.47 11.90
N PRO A 23 -4.78 5.04 12.71
CA PRO A 23 -5.19 5.78 13.90
C PRO A 23 -4.17 5.71 15.05
N SER A 24 -3.45 4.60 15.16
CA SER A 24 -2.54 4.30 16.26
C SER A 24 -1.11 4.02 15.76
N ASN A 25 -0.19 3.79 16.70
CA ASN A 25 1.19 3.37 16.39
C ASN A 25 1.27 1.94 15.83
N MET A 26 0.24 1.13 16.05
CA MET A 26 0.16 -0.26 15.61
C MET A 26 -1.16 -0.50 14.89
N ALA A 27 -1.09 -0.74 13.59
CA ALA A 27 -2.24 -1.02 12.74
C ALA A 27 -2.07 -2.38 12.06
N ALA A 28 -3.16 -3.13 11.94
CA ALA A 28 -3.20 -4.38 11.21
C ALA A 28 -4.04 -4.19 9.94
N VAL A 29 -3.57 -4.75 8.82
CA VAL A 29 -4.30 -4.80 7.56
C VAL A 29 -4.67 -6.26 7.31
N VAL A 30 -5.96 -6.55 7.27
CA VAL A 30 -6.49 -7.92 7.12
C VAL A 30 -7.47 -8.00 5.96
N GLY A 31 -7.64 -9.21 5.42
CA GLY A 31 -8.59 -9.48 4.35
C GLY A 31 -8.26 -10.77 3.58
N PRO A 32 -9.18 -11.24 2.73
CA PRO A 32 -8.99 -12.45 1.93
C PRO A 32 -7.71 -12.45 1.10
N ASN A 33 -7.28 -13.63 0.63
CA ASN A 33 -6.17 -13.70 -0.32
C ASN A 33 -6.59 -13.10 -1.67
N GLY A 34 -5.69 -12.33 -2.29
CA GLY A 34 -5.97 -11.62 -3.53
C GLY A 34 -6.68 -10.25 -3.38
N CYS A 35 -7.17 -9.85 -2.19
CA CYS A 35 -7.93 -8.60 -2.04
C CYS A 35 -7.10 -7.30 -2.11
N GLY A 36 -5.78 -7.39 -2.32
CA GLY A 36 -4.91 -6.20 -2.39
C GLY A 36 -4.31 -5.74 -1.07
N LYS A 37 -4.48 -6.47 0.05
CA LYS A 37 -3.90 -6.12 1.36
C LYS A 37 -2.40 -5.77 1.31
N SER A 38 -1.60 -6.56 0.60
CA SER A 38 -0.16 -6.32 0.46
C SER A 38 0.17 -5.14 -0.47
N ASN A 39 -0.77 -4.70 -1.31
CA ASN A 39 -0.54 -3.55 -2.19
C ASN A 39 -0.49 -2.23 -1.39
N ILE A 40 -1.02 -2.20 -0.16
CA ILE A 40 -0.87 -1.06 0.74
C ILE A 40 0.61 -0.85 1.12
N ILE A 41 1.34 -1.92 1.47
CA ILE A 41 2.76 -1.79 1.82
C ILE A 41 3.63 -1.49 0.59
N ASP A 42 3.27 -2.02 -0.58
CA ASP A 42 3.96 -1.67 -1.83
C ASP A 42 3.80 -0.18 -2.15
N ALA A 43 2.60 0.38 -1.97
CA ALA A 43 2.38 1.79 -2.19
C ALA A 43 3.21 2.65 -1.24
N VAL A 44 3.29 2.27 0.04
CA VAL A 44 4.17 2.94 1.02
C VAL A 44 5.63 2.89 0.57
N ARG A 45 6.13 1.72 0.13
CA ARG A 45 7.49 1.58 -0.38
C ARG A 45 7.73 2.43 -1.61
N TRP A 46 6.79 2.41 -2.55
CA TRP A 46 6.87 3.17 -3.80
C TRP A 46 6.97 4.68 -3.55
N VAL A 47 6.12 5.25 -2.70
CA VAL A 47 6.19 6.68 -2.38
C VAL A 47 7.42 7.06 -1.54
N MET A 48 8.03 6.09 -0.86
CA MET A 48 9.31 6.27 -0.17
C MET A 48 10.53 6.16 -1.11
N GLY A 49 10.32 5.94 -2.41
CA GLY A 49 11.37 5.91 -3.43
C GLY A 49 11.90 4.51 -3.76
N GLU A 50 11.20 3.45 -3.38
CA GLU A 50 11.55 2.10 -3.84
C GLU A 50 11.43 2.02 -5.37
N SER A 51 12.57 1.75 -6.02
CA SER A 51 12.70 1.72 -7.48
C SER A 51 12.87 0.31 -8.04
N SER A 52 13.14 -0.69 -7.18
CA SER A 52 13.28 -2.08 -7.60
C SER A 52 11.92 -2.68 -7.93
N ALA A 53 11.69 -3.00 -9.21
CA ALA A 53 10.50 -3.70 -9.67
C ALA A 53 10.26 -5.01 -8.90
N LYS A 54 11.33 -5.74 -8.56
CA LYS A 54 11.26 -6.97 -7.75
C LYS A 54 10.70 -6.69 -6.34
N ASN A 55 11.14 -5.60 -5.69
CA ASN A 55 10.68 -5.22 -4.36
C ASN A 55 9.24 -4.69 -4.36
N LEU A 56 8.83 -4.07 -5.46
CA LEU A 56 7.46 -3.68 -5.73
C LEU A 56 6.60 -4.83 -6.26
N ARG A 57 7.10 -6.06 -6.37
CA ARG A 57 6.35 -7.20 -6.90
C ARG A 57 5.74 -6.89 -8.29
N GLY A 58 6.49 -6.16 -9.11
CA GLY A 58 6.22 -5.98 -10.54
C GLY A 58 6.76 -7.18 -11.31
N GLU A 59 6.00 -7.65 -12.29
CA GLU A 59 6.48 -8.66 -13.23
C GLU A 59 7.56 -8.04 -14.12
N SER A 60 8.56 -8.85 -14.50
CA SER A 60 9.68 -8.43 -15.36
C SER A 60 9.26 -8.33 -16.82
#